data_AF-A0A847M1J7-F1
#
_entry.id   AF-A0A847M1J7-F1
#
_cell.length_a   1.000
_cell.length_b   1.000
_cell.length_c   1.000
_cell.angle_alpha   90.00
_cell.angle_beta   90.00
_cell.angle_gamma   90.00
#
_symmetry.space_group_name_H-M   'P 1'
#
loop_
_entity.id
_entity.type
_entity.pdbx_description
1 polymer ?
#
loop_
_entity_poly.entity_id
_entity_poly.type
_entity_poly.pdbx_seq_one_letter_code
_entity_poly.pdbx_strand_id
1 'polypeptide(L)'
;MMKKMLSFIAAFLVLGGALFADVTVKDLGDGNAEVTFVFKGAGTEVLLVGDFTDWQNGAIAMTKTDNGFEYKKTVPLATTLKYKFIVDGTWHLRCQVPR
;
A
#
# COMPACT_ATOMS: atom_id res chain seq x y z
N MET A 1 6.84 -17.97 12.36
CA MET A 1 6.40 -18.55 11.06
C MET A 1 5.97 -17.39 10.15
N MET A 2 6.89 -16.87 9.32
CA MET A 2 6.69 -15.60 8.59
C MET A 2 6.04 -15.86 7.23
N LYS A 3 4.77 -15.49 7.11
CA LYS A 3 4.01 -15.63 5.86
C LYS A 3 4.31 -14.41 4.99
N LYS A 4 5.20 -14.61 4.00
CA LYS A 4 5.55 -13.73 2.87
C LYS A 4 5.00 -12.29 2.99
N MET A 5 5.73 -11.43 3.70
CA MET A 5 5.51 -9.98 3.68
C MET A 5 6.24 -9.40 2.46
N LEU A 6 5.50 -8.81 1.54
CA LEU A 6 6.08 -7.87 0.57
C LEU A 6 6.58 -6.67 1.38
N SER A 7 7.89 -6.61 1.61
CA SER A 7 8.55 -5.46 2.24
C SER A 7 9.10 -4.57 1.14
N PHE A 8 8.58 -3.36 1.01
CA PHE A 8 9.22 -2.34 0.18
C PHE A 8 10.14 -1.51 1.07
N ILE A 9 11.42 -1.49 0.70
CA ILE A 9 12.43 -0.58 1.26
C ILE A 9 12.32 0.71 0.44
N ALA A 10 11.91 1.82 1.06
CA ALA A 10 11.91 3.15 0.44
C ALA A 10 13.32 3.76 0.33
N ALA A 11 14.38 2.96 0.48
CA ALA A 11 15.77 3.41 0.39
C ALA A 11 16.34 3.39 -1.04
N PHE A 12 15.53 3.16 -2.07
CA PHE A 12 15.96 3.31 -3.46
C PHE A 12 15.08 4.34 -4.15
N LEU A 13 15.57 5.59 -4.20
CA LEU A 13 15.40 6.53 -5.33
C LEU A 13 16.13 7.86 -5.06
N VAL A 14 17.44 7.79 -4.97
CA VAL A 14 18.24 8.83 -5.61
C VAL A 14 18.51 8.29 -7.00
N LEU A 15 17.87 8.91 -8.02
CA LEU A 15 17.96 8.66 -9.47
C LEU A 15 16.93 7.65 -10.06
N GLY A 16 15.84 8.19 -10.62
CA GLY A 16 15.08 7.56 -11.73
C GLY A 16 13.95 6.59 -11.35
N GLY A 17 12.74 7.12 -11.17
CA GLY A 17 11.51 6.47 -10.67
C GLY A 17 11.41 4.94 -10.75
N ALA A 18 11.39 4.28 -9.60
CA ALA A 18 10.85 2.93 -9.46
C ALA A 18 9.32 3.05 -9.48
N LEU A 19 8.75 2.85 -10.67
CA LEU A 19 7.32 2.68 -10.87
C LEU A 19 6.96 1.25 -10.43
N PHE A 20 6.62 1.07 -9.15
CA PHE A 20 5.81 -0.10 -8.80
C PHE A 20 4.39 0.18 -9.30
N ALA A 21 3.77 -0.79 -9.98
CA ALA A 21 2.50 -0.57 -10.70
C ALA A 21 1.35 -0.09 -9.80
N ASP A 22 1.51 -0.27 -8.49
CA ASP A 22 0.57 0.01 -7.41
C ASP A 22 1.03 1.12 -6.44
N VAL A 23 2.24 1.69 -6.59
CA VAL A 23 2.72 2.79 -5.72
C VAL A 23 3.50 3.83 -6.51
N THR A 24 3.10 5.09 -6.36
CA THR A 24 3.81 6.25 -6.89
C THR A 24 4.37 7.08 -5.74
N VAL A 25 5.64 7.48 -5.82
CA VAL A 25 6.28 8.37 -4.83
C VAL A 25 6.68 9.66 -5.53
N LYS A 26 6.27 10.80 -4.98
CA LYS A 26 6.60 12.13 -5.45
C LYS A 26 7.33 12.90 -4.34
N ASP A 27 8.58 13.28 -4.59
CA ASP A 27 9.32 14.19 -3.71
C ASP A 27 8.66 15.58 -3.75
N LEU A 28 8.39 16.16 -2.58
CA LEU A 28 7.79 17.48 -2.43
C LEU A 28 8.84 18.60 -2.30
N GLY A 29 10.12 18.26 -2.14
CA GLY A 29 11.22 19.22 -2.05
C GLY A 29 11.39 19.88 -0.67
N ASP A 30 10.59 19.49 0.31
CA ASP A 30 10.59 19.98 1.69
C ASP A 30 11.12 18.94 2.69
N GLY A 31 11.70 17.83 2.20
CA GLY A 31 12.09 16.68 3.00
C GLY A 31 10.94 15.70 3.26
N ASN A 32 9.79 15.86 2.60
CA ASN A 32 8.71 14.89 2.57
C ASN A 32 8.48 14.33 1.15
N ALA A 33 7.87 13.15 1.08
CA ALA A 33 7.37 12.56 -0.14
C ALA A 33 5.86 12.28 -0.02
N GLU A 34 5.12 12.58 -1.08
CA GLU A 34 3.75 12.12 -1.27
C GLU A 34 3.79 10.70 -1.87
N VAL A 35 3.21 9.75 -1.15
CA VAL A 35 3.06 8.36 -1.56
C VAL A 35 1.59 8.14 -1.96
N THR A 36 1.38 7.74 -3.20
CA THR A 36 0.07 7.35 -3.73
C THR A 36 0.01 5.84 -3.89
N PHE A 37 -0.86 5.19 -3.14
CA PHE A 37 -1.16 3.77 -3.23
C PHE A 37 -2.33 3.57 -4.19
N VAL A 38 -2.17 2.67 -5.15
CA VAL A 38 -3.17 2.37 -6.19
C VAL A 38 -3.43 0.88 -6.25
N PHE A 39 -4.66 0.47 -5.98
CA PHE A 39 -5.11 -0.89 -6.19
C PHE A 39 -5.90 -0.97 -7.50
N LYS A 40 -5.30 -1.59 -8.53
CA LYS A 40 -5.94 -1.83 -9.83
C LYS A 40 -6.64 -3.18 -9.81
N GLY A 41 -7.87 -3.21 -9.30
CA GLY A 41 -8.68 -4.42 -9.23
C GLY A 41 -10.15 -4.10 -8.98
N ALA A 42 -11.00 -5.10 -9.20
CA ALA A 42 -12.40 -5.01 -8.84
C ALA A 42 -12.57 -5.25 -7.33
N GLY A 43 -13.48 -4.49 -6.72
CA GLY A 43 -13.85 -4.59 -5.32
C GLY A 43 -15.02 -3.66 -5.01
N THR A 44 -15.76 -4.00 -3.97
CA THR A 44 -16.77 -3.12 -3.36
C THR A 44 -16.10 -2.18 -2.37
N GLU A 45 -15.18 -2.73 -1.56
CA GLU A 45 -14.39 -2.01 -0.56
C GLU A 45 -12.93 -2.46 -0.61
N VAL A 46 -12.00 -1.51 -0.57
CA VAL A 46 -10.57 -1.78 -0.44
C VAL A 46 -10.02 -0.99 0.73
N LEU A 47 -9.43 -1.69 1.70
CA LEU A 47 -8.78 -1.10 2.85
C LEU A 47 -7.27 -1.21 2.71
N LEU A 48 -6.57 -0.11 2.94
CA LEU A 48 -5.12 -0.05 3.07
C LEU A 48 -4.76 -0.28 4.55
N VAL A 49 -3.89 -1.26 4.77
CA VAL A 49 -3.32 -1.56 6.09
C VAL A 49 -1.81 -1.57 6.00
N GLY A 50 -1.13 -1.22 7.07
CA GLY A 50 0.32 -1.21 7.13
C GLY A 50 0.87 -0.97 8.52
N ASP A 51 2.18 -0.84 8.63
CA ASP A 51 2.84 -0.42 9.88
C ASP A 51 2.31 0.92 10.40
N PHE A 52 2.03 1.86 9.50
CA PHE A 52 1.45 3.17 9.82
C PHE A 52 -0.03 3.14 10.26
N THR A 53 -0.69 1.97 10.21
CA THR A 53 -2.08 1.79 10.66
C THR A 53 -2.22 0.78 11.78
N ASP A 54 -1.11 0.31 12.37
CA ASP A 54 -1.11 -0.88 13.23
C ASP A 54 -1.87 -2.06 12.56
N TRP A 55 -1.57 -2.25 11.28
CA TRP A 55 -2.21 -3.22 10.40
C TRP A 55 -3.74 -3.05 10.38
N GLN A 56 -4.47 -4.10 10.77
CA GLN A 56 -5.93 -4.16 10.67
C GLN A 56 -6.64 -3.31 11.71
N ASN A 57 -5.94 -2.93 12.78
CA ASN A 57 -6.53 -2.15 13.88
C ASN A 57 -6.84 -0.72 13.45
N GLY A 58 -6.14 -0.19 12.45
CA GLY A 58 -6.35 1.14 11.89
C GLY A 58 -6.60 1.13 10.39
N ALA A 59 -7.23 0.08 9.85
CA ALA A 59 -7.46 -0.07 8.42
C ALA A 59 -8.12 1.19 7.80
N ILE A 60 -7.54 1.68 6.70
CA ILE A 60 -7.98 2.92 6.04
C ILE A 60 -8.72 2.57 4.77
N ALA A 61 -9.98 2.99 4.65
CA ALA A 61 -10.72 2.83 3.41
C ALA A 61 -10.11 3.68 2.27
N MET A 62 -9.85 3.05 1.14
CA MET A 62 -9.36 3.71 -0.06
C MET A 62 -10.51 4.31 -0.86
N THR A 63 -10.22 5.38 -1.60
CA THR A 63 -11.19 6.04 -2.47
C THR A 63 -11.32 5.29 -3.77
N LYS A 64 -12.53 4.87 -4.15
CA LYS A 64 -12.79 4.24 -5.45
C LYS A 64 -12.65 5.26 -6.58
N THR A 65 -11.93 4.90 -7.63
CA THR A 65 -11.71 5.70 -8.84
C THR A 65 -12.09 4.89 -10.07
N ASP A 66 -12.13 5.52 -11.25
CA ASP A 66 -12.44 4.85 -12.52
C ASP A 66 -11.48 3.69 -12.86
N ASN A 67 -10.27 3.71 -12.28
CA ASN A 67 -9.20 2.75 -12.53
C ASN A 67 -8.92 1.81 -11.35
N GLY A 68 -9.75 1.82 -10.30
CA GLY A 68 -9.59 0.97 -9.12
C GLY A 68 -9.80 1.74 -7.81
N PHE A 69 -8.83 1.68 -6.91
CA PHE A 69 -8.86 2.36 -5.61
C PHE A 69 -7.56 3.10 -5.35
N GLU A 70 -7.64 4.28 -4.75
CA GLU A 70 -6.49 5.15 -4.50
C GLU A 70 -6.48 5.70 -3.07
N TYR A 71 -5.28 5.83 -2.50
CA TYR A 71 -5.05 6.53 -1.24
C TYR A 71 -3.71 7.28 -1.28
N LYS A 72 -3.69 8.51 -0.78
CA LYS A 72 -2.50 9.36 -0.74
C LYS A 72 -2.08 9.65 0.69
N LYS A 73 -0.77 9.62 0.93
CA LYS A 73 -0.19 9.96 2.22
C LYS A 73 1.17 10.63 2.05
N THR A 74 1.40 11.69 2.82
CA THR A 74 2.70 12.32 2.94
C THR A 74 3.50 11.66 4.05
N VAL A 75 4.76 11.32 3.78
CA VAL A 75 5.70 10.78 4.77
C VAL A 75 7.07 11.47 4.63
N PRO A 76 7.87 11.53 5.70
CA PRO A 76 9.25 12.02 5.61
C PRO A 76 10.04 11.24 4.56
N LEU A 77 10.91 11.94 3.84
CA LEU A 77 11.86 11.33 2.91
C LEU A 77 12.68 10.27 3.68
N ALA A 78 12.87 9.09 3.08
CA ALA A 78 13.49 7.89 3.70
C ALA A 78 12.63 7.07 4.68
N THR A 79 11.33 7.36 4.82
CA THR A 79 10.42 6.51 5.61
C THR A 79 10.16 5.17 4.92
N THR A 80 10.42 4.06 5.61
CA THR A 80 10.05 2.71 5.14
C THR A 80 8.62 2.40 5.55
N LEU A 81 7.79 1.98 4.59
CA LEU A 81 6.39 1.60 4.82
C LEU A 81 6.17 0.16 4.39
N LYS A 82 5.52 -0.62 5.25
CA LYS A 82 4.97 -1.94 4.92
C LYS A 82 3.47 -1.81 4.80
N TYR A 83 2.91 -2.31 3.71
CA TYR A 83 1.47 -2.24 3.47
C TYR A 83 0.90 -3.51 2.84
N LYS A 84 -0.42 -3.61 2.90
CA LYS A 84 -1.25 -4.60 2.20
C LYS A 84 -2.64 -4.01 1.94
N PHE A 85 -3.33 -4.56 0.95
CA PHE A 85 -4.73 -4.28 0.70
C PHE A 85 -5.62 -5.40 1.24
N ILE A 86 -6.74 -5.05 1.87
CA ILE A 86 -7.85 -5.94 2.19
C ILE A 86 -8.96 -5.59 1.21
N VAL A 87 -9.46 -6.57 0.45
CA VAL A 87 -10.51 -6.36 -0.56
C VAL A 87 -11.75 -7.11 -0.12
N ASP A 88 -12.89 -6.43 -0.02
CA ASP A 88 -14.19 -7.00 0.35
C ASP A 88 -14.14 -7.86 1.63
N GLY A 89 -13.45 -7.35 2.67
CA GLY A 89 -13.28 -8.04 3.95
C GLY A 89 -12.43 -9.33 3.90
N THR A 90 -11.95 -9.74 2.72
CA THR A 90 -11.16 -10.95 2.54
C THR A 90 -9.68 -10.62 2.53
N TRP A 91 -8.95 -11.11 3.53
CA TRP A 91 -7.51 -11.27 3.38
C TRP A 91 -7.27 -12.32 2.31
N HIS A 92 -6.70 -11.97 1.17
CA HIS A 92 -6.14 -12.98 0.27
C HIS A 92 -4.95 -13.65 0.98
N LEU A 93 -5.28 -14.68 1.75
CA LEU A 93 -4.41 -15.57 2.50
C LEU A 93 -4.62 -16.93 1.86
N ARG A 94 -3.82 -17.25 0.84
CA ARG A 94 -3.91 -18.54 0.17
C ARG A 94 -3.60 -19.65 1.18
N CYS A 95 -4.63 -20.37 1.62
CA CYS A 95 -4.62 -21.79 1.98
C CYS A 95 -6.06 -22.21 2.31
N GLN A 96 -6.80 -22.65 1.29
CA GLN A 96 -8.03 -23.39 1.49
C GLN A 96 -7.65 -24.86 1.44
N VAL A 97 -7.70 -25.55 2.59
CA VAL A 97 -7.64 -27.01 2.65
C VAL A 97 -9.11 -27.47 2.67
N PRO A 98 -9.63 -28.11 1.62
CA PRO A 98 -10.98 -28.67 1.64
C PRO A 98 -10.99 -29.87 2.59
N ARG A 99 -12.02 -29.98 3.44
CA ARG A 99 -12.37 -31.22 4.14
C ARG A 99 -13.41 -31.97 3.32
#